data_AF-A0A3M1RRT2-F1
#
_entry.id   AF-A0A3M1RRT2-F1
#
_cell.length_a   1.000
_cell.length_b   1.000
_cell.length_c   1.000
_cell.angle_alpha   90.00
_cell.angle_beta   90.00
_cell.angle_gamma   90.00
#
_symmetry.space_group_name_H-M   'P 1'
#
loop_
_entity.id
_entity.type
_entity.pdbx_description
1 polymer ?
#
loop_
_entity_poly.entity_id
_entity_poly.type
_entity_poly.pdbx_seq_one_letter_code
_entity_poly.pdbx_strand_id
1 'polypeptide(L)'
;MKKSFIHLILLIATICTTLFMGAFFEGGNPLERIGDIWLGLPYSLTLLTILGAHEYGHYRMCRKHLVPATLPYFIPAPPPFILGTFGAVIKIKARMPDRKALFDVGITGPILGLIIAIPACIIGVATSNVVPVTGEEGIVLGDSLLFSLIVYLIKGPLPDGYDLMLNSVAFAGWFGLLVTAFNLLPSGQLDGGHIIYAVLGEKAEILGKVVLFILIILGLFWPGWFFWSILLVVLGFKHPPPLNDYIPLDSKRKMMALLILIVFILTFIPVPIEIR
;
A
#
# COMPACT_ATOMS: atom_id res chain seq x y z
N MET A 1 23.06 -10.23 -18.72
CA MET A 1 21.98 -11.09 -18.15
C MET A 1 20.63 -10.61 -18.70
N LYS A 2 19.79 -11.51 -19.25
CA LYS A 2 18.48 -11.10 -19.83
C LYS A 2 17.64 -10.39 -18.76
N LYS A 3 17.08 -9.21 -19.07
CA LYS A 3 16.33 -8.35 -18.12
C LYS A 3 15.21 -9.11 -17.35
N SER A 4 14.65 -10.16 -17.94
CA SER A 4 13.65 -11.05 -17.31
C SER A 4 14.15 -11.76 -16.04
N PHE A 5 15.44 -12.12 -15.98
CA PHE A 5 16.00 -12.91 -14.88
C PHE A 5 16.06 -12.15 -13.55
N ILE A 6 16.26 -10.82 -13.61
CA ILE A 6 16.30 -9.96 -12.41
C ILE A 6 14.92 -9.93 -11.72
N HIS A 7 13.84 -9.81 -12.49
CA HIS A 7 12.47 -9.82 -11.95
C HIS A 7 12.16 -11.12 -11.23
N LEU A 8 12.58 -12.25 -11.80
CA LEU A 8 12.36 -13.56 -11.21
C LEU A 8 13.16 -13.74 -9.91
N ILE A 9 14.45 -13.37 -9.89
CA ILE A 9 15.27 -13.43 -8.67
C ILE A 9 14.64 -12.60 -7.56
N LEU A 10 14.25 -11.38 -7.88
CA LEU A 10 13.65 -10.45 -6.91
C LEU A 10 12.31 -10.96 -6.38
N LEU A 11 11.46 -11.53 -7.24
CA LEU A 11 10.23 -12.18 -6.83
C LEU A 11 10.50 -13.37 -5.88
N ILE A 12 11.43 -14.26 -6.24
CA ILE A 12 11.80 -15.41 -5.39
C ILE A 12 12.34 -14.94 -4.05
N ALA A 13 13.25 -13.95 -4.04
CA ALA A 13 13.79 -13.39 -2.82
C ALA A 13 12.70 -12.75 -1.94
N THR A 14 11.73 -12.08 -2.56
CA THR A 14 10.60 -11.49 -1.84
C THR A 14 9.71 -12.58 -1.25
N ILE A 15 9.39 -13.64 -2.00
CA ILE A 15 8.65 -14.81 -1.49
C ILE A 15 9.37 -15.41 -0.28
N CYS A 16 10.69 -15.59 -0.33
CA CYS A 16 11.45 -16.15 0.79
C CYS A 16 11.38 -15.25 2.03
N THR A 17 11.54 -13.94 1.86
CA THR A 17 11.54 -12.98 2.98
C THR A 17 10.14 -12.81 3.58
N THR A 18 9.08 -12.78 2.76
CA THR A 18 7.70 -12.73 3.26
C THR A 18 7.25 -14.05 3.87
N LEU A 19 7.65 -15.21 3.34
CA LEU A 19 7.39 -16.51 3.99
C LEU A 19 8.06 -16.60 5.35
N PHE A 20 9.31 -16.15 5.45
CA PHE A 20 10.04 -16.13 6.71
C PHE A 20 9.31 -15.27 7.74
N MET A 21 8.97 -14.02 7.41
CA MET A 21 8.25 -13.14 8.35
C MET A 21 6.85 -13.64 8.70
N GLY A 22 6.11 -14.17 7.71
CA GLY A 22 4.80 -14.77 7.95
C GLY A 22 4.85 -15.95 8.92
N ALA A 23 5.91 -16.77 8.86
CA ALA A 23 6.06 -17.89 9.79
C ALA A 23 6.23 -17.39 11.23
N PHE A 24 6.99 -16.30 11.45
CA PHE A 24 7.13 -15.67 12.77
C PHE A 24 5.80 -15.11 13.30
N PHE A 25 4.96 -14.53 12.44
CA PHE A 25 3.65 -14.02 12.87
C PHE A 25 2.71 -15.11 13.37
N GLU A 26 2.81 -16.32 12.80
CA GLU A 26 2.06 -17.50 13.26
C GLU A 26 2.77 -18.24 14.41
N GLY A 27 3.83 -17.65 14.98
CA GLY A 27 4.58 -18.22 16.11
C GLY A 27 5.57 -19.35 15.75
N GLY A 28 5.78 -19.61 14.46
CA GLY A 28 6.78 -20.55 13.97
C GLY A 28 8.18 -19.94 13.89
N ASN A 29 9.21 -20.77 13.96
CA ASN A 29 10.60 -20.33 13.81
C ASN A 29 11.33 -21.15 12.73
N PRO A 30 11.40 -20.65 11.48
CA PRO A 30 12.10 -21.33 10.39
C PRO A 30 13.59 -21.59 10.65
N LEU A 31 14.22 -20.86 11.59
CA LEU A 31 15.62 -21.08 11.97
C LEU A 31 15.79 -22.31 12.86
N GLU A 32 14.79 -22.65 13.68
CA GLU A 32 14.80 -23.84 14.52
C GLU A 32 14.23 -25.05 13.78
N ARG A 33 13.13 -24.85 13.06
CA ARG A 33 12.46 -25.89 12.28
C ARG A 33 12.14 -25.37 10.88
N ILE A 34 12.90 -25.85 9.90
CA ILE A 34 12.75 -25.46 8.48
C ILE A 34 11.30 -25.63 7.97
N GLY A 35 10.57 -26.62 8.48
CA GLY A 35 9.16 -26.86 8.12
C GLY A 35 8.20 -25.72 8.49
N ASP A 36 8.56 -24.88 9.47
CA ASP A 36 7.71 -23.78 9.91
C ASP A 36 7.59 -22.67 8.86
N ILE A 37 8.49 -22.64 7.86
CA ILE A 37 8.41 -21.69 6.75
C ILE A 37 7.05 -21.71 6.03
N TRP A 38 6.37 -22.86 6.03
CA TRP A 38 5.07 -23.03 5.39
C TRP A 38 3.93 -22.37 6.19
N LEU A 39 4.12 -22.09 7.48
CA LEU A 39 3.16 -21.33 8.28
C LEU A 39 3.01 -19.90 7.76
N GLY A 40 4.06 -19.34 7.14
CA GLY A 40 4.01 -18.01 6.53
C GLY A 40 3.32 -17.93 5.17
N LEU A 41 2.84 -19.07 4.63
CA LEU A 41 2.21 -19.11 3.32
C LEU A 41 0.96 -18.20 3.21
N PRO A 42 0.02 -18.17 4.18
CA PRO A 42 -1.15 -17.31 4.12
C PRO A 42 -0.79 -15.82 4.08
N TYR A 43 0.23 -15.39 4.84
CA TYR A 43 0.73 -14.02 4.81
C TYR A 43 1.36 -13.70 3.46
N SER A 44 2.37 -14.48 3.06
CA SER A 44 3.17 -14.25 1.85
C SER A 44 2.30 -14.24 0.59
N LEU A 45 1.39 -15.21 0.46
CA LEU A 45 0.51 -15.30 -0.71
C LEU A 45 -0.47 -14.12 -0.77
N THR A 46 -1.12 -13.80 0.35
CA THR A 46 -2.06 -12.67 0.43
C THR A 46 -1.37 -11.36 0.07
N LEU A 47 -0.24 -11.08 0.73
CA LEU A 47 0.49 -9.83 0.54
C LEU A 47 1.00 -9.67 -0.89
N LEU A 48 1.67 -10.69 -1.45
CA LEU A 48 2.20 -10.62 -2.80
C LEU A 48 1.09 -10.54 -3.86
N THR A 49 -0.08 -11.10 -3.58
CA THR A 49 -1.24 -10.96 -4.48
C THR A 49 -1.76 -9.52 -4.48
N ILE A 50 -1.83 -8.86 -3.31
CA ILE A 50 -2.25 -7.46 -3.20
C ILE A 50 -1.25 -6.55 -3.95
N LEU A 51 0.04 -6.65 -3.62
CA LEU A 51 1.10 -5.85 -4.26
C LEU A 51 1.20 -6.14 -5.76
N GLY A 52 1.10 -7.41 -6.14
CA GLY A 52 1.13 -7.84 -7.53
C GLY A 52 -0.06 -7.32 -8.32
N ALA A 53 -1.27 -7.34 -7.76
CA ALA A 53 -2.47 -6.79 -8.40
C ALA A 53 -2.36 -5.27 -8.58
N HIS A 54 -1.83 -4.56 -7.59
CA HIS A 54 -1.55 -3.11 -7.66
C HIS A 54 -0.62 -2.79 -8.83
N GLU A 55 0.57 -3.38 -8.84
CA GLU A 55 1.55 -3.13 -9.90
C GLU A 55 1.10 -3.62 -11.28
N TYR A 56 0.35 -4.73 -11.32
CA TYR A 56 -0.28 -5.20 -12.55
C TYR A 56 -1.29 -4.19 -13.10
N GLY A 57 -2.02 -3.47 -12.23
CA GLY A 57 -2.92 -2.39 -12.62
C GLY A 57 -2.21 -1.27 -13.37
N HIS A 58 -1.10 -0.79 -12.81
CA HIS A 58 -0.26 0.20 -13.49
C HIS A 58 0.29 -0.33 -14.82
N TYR A 59 0.83 -1.55 -14.83
CA TYR A 59 1.38 -2.17 -16.04
C TYR A 59 0.32 -2.30 -17.14
N ARG A 60 -0.88 -2.78 -16.80
CA ARG A 60 -1.99 -2.94 -17.74
C ARG A 60 -2.42 -1.60 -18.34
N MET A 61 -2.52 -0.54 -17.54
CA MET A 61 -2.86 0.79 -18.06
C MET A 61 -1.75 1.40 -18.89
N CYS A 62 -0.48 1.21 -18.52
CA CYS A 62 0.65 1.59 -19.36
C CYS A 62 0.55 0.92 -20.73
N ARG A 63 0.27 -0.39 -20.79
CA ARG A 63 0.07 -1.13 -22.05
C ARG A 63 -1.11 -0.60 -22.86
N LYS A 64 -2.24 -0.29 -22.21
CA LYS A 64 -3.42 0.28 -22.86
C LYS A 64 -3.12 1.63 -23.52
N HIS A 65 -2.32 2.46 -22.86
CA HIS A 65 -1.92 3.79 -23.33
C HIS A 65 -0.61 3.78 -24.14
N LEU A 66 -0.13 2.59 -24.55
CA LEU A 66 1.09 2.40 -25.34
C LEU A 66 2.36 3.00 -24.68
N VAL A 67 2.37 3.09 -23.35
CA VAL A 67 3.50 3.55 -22.55
C VAL A 67 4.38 2.33 -22.20
N PRO A 68 5.65 2.28 -22.62
CA PRO A 68 6.53 1.18 -22.28
C PRO A 68 6.84 1.18 -20.77
N ALA A 69 6.58 0.07 -20.10
CA ALA A 69 6.91 -0.17 -18.70
C ALA A 69 7.73 -1.46 -18.52
N THR A 70 8.33 -1.68 -17.35
CA THR A 70 8.88 -2.98 -16.95
C THR A 70 7.78 -3.87 -16.38
N LEU A 71 8.11 -5.16 -16.20
CA LEU A 71 7.39 -5.98 -15.23
C LEU A 71 7.63 -5.45 -13.80
N PRO A 72 6.81 -5.82 -12.82
CA PRO A 72 7.02 -5.43 -11.43
C PRO A 72 8.37 -5.93 -10.90
N TYR A 73 9.05 -5.07 -10.15
CA TYR A 73 10.19 -5.42 -9.31
C TYR A 73 9.67 -5.57 -7.88
N PHE A 74 9.55 -6.79 -7.39
CA PHE A 74 9.26 -7.04 -5.98
C PHE A 74 10.53 -6.84 -5.16
N ILE A 75 10.47 -6.01 -4.13
CA ILE A 75 11.67 -5.61 -3.39
C ILE A 75 11.68 -6.37 -2.07
N PRO A 76 12.56 -7.37 -1.89
CA PRO A 76 12.65 -8.10 -0.63
C PRO A 76 13.16 -7.18 0.49
N ALA A 77 12.65 -7.39 1.69
CA ALA A 77 13.20 -6.77 2.89
C ALA A 77 13.57 -7.90 3.87
N PRO A 78 14.86 -8.22 4.02
CA PRO A 78 15.27 -9.27 4.95
C PRO A 78 15.00 -8.85 6.40
N PRO A 79 14.94 -9.82 7.34
CA PRO A 79 14.93 -9.53 8.78
C PRO A 79 16.04 -8.55 9.16
N PRO A 80 15.81 -7.58 10.05
CA PRO A 80 14.68 -7.48 11.00
C PRO A 80 13.45 -6.72 10.47
N PHE A 81 13.33 -6.48 9.16
CA PHE A 81 12.19 -5.71 8.63
C PHE A 81 10.89 -6.54 8.70
N ILE A 82 9.96 -6.09 9.54
CA ILE A 82 8.77 -6.85 9.98
C ILE A 82 7.91 -7.32 8.78
N LEU A 83 7.83 -6.52 7.71
CA LEU A 83 6.94 -6.80 6.59
C LEU A 83 7.48 -7.85 5.60
N GLY A 84 8.78 -8.13 5.63
CA GLY A 84 9.42 -9.02 4.65
C GLY A 84 9.57 -8.43 3.24
N THR A 85 9.03 -7.24 2.97
CA THR A 85 9.16 -6.55 1.67
C THR A 85 9.10 -5.03 1.83
N PHE A 86 9.77 -4.32 0.92
CA PHE A 86 9.61 -2.87 0.71
C PHE A 86 8.49 -2.54 -0.29
N GLY A 87 7.74 -3.54 -0.75
CA GLY A 87 6.71 -3.41 -1.76
C GLY A 87 7.17 -3.89 -3.13
N ALA A 88 6.43 -3.49 -4.16
CA ALA A 88 6.75 -3.75 -5.55
C ALA A 88 6.62 -2.47 -6.37
N VAL A 89 7.41 -2.33 -7.43
CA VAL A 89 7.36 -1.14 -8.30
C VAL A 89 7.55 -1.51 -9.76
N ILE A 90 6.82 -0.86 -10.67
CA ILE A 90 7.14 -0.84 -12.09
C ILE A 90 7.98 0.38 -12.46
N LYS A 91 8.86 0.24 -13.46
CA LYS A 91 9.56 1.36 -14.06
C LYS A 91 8.89 1.76 -15.37
N ILE A 92 8.29 2.94 -15.38
CA ILE A 92 7.75 3.59 -16.57
C ILE A 92 8.92 4.19 -17.37
N LYS A 93 9.02 3.87 -18.67
CA LYS A 93 10.21 4.20 -19.50
C LYS A 93 10.01 5.39 -20.42
N ALA A 94 8.82 5.99 -20.44
CA ALA A 94 8.48 7.15 -21.25
C ALA A 94 7.57 8.09 -20.47
N ARG A 95 7.47 9.35 -20.90
CA ARG A 95 6.50 10.31 -20.34
C ARG A 95 5.09 9.91 -20.72
N MET A 96 4.13 10.24 -19.85
CA MET A 96 2.71 9.99 -20.14
C MET A 96 2.25 10.81 -21.35
N PRO A 97 1.41 10.23 -22.25
CA PRO A 97 0.93 10.93 -23.43
C PRO A 97 0.10 12.17 -23.10
N ASP A 98 -0.81 12.06 -22.13
CA ASP A 98 -1.73 13.12 -21.70
C ASP A 98 -2.17 12.90 -20.24
N ARG A 99 -2.96 13.85 -19.72
CA ARG A 99 -3.50 13.80 -18.36
C ARG A 99 -4.45 12.60 -18.13
N LYS A 100 -5.13 12.10 -19.16
CA LYS A 100 -6.05 10.96 -19.04
C LYS A 100 -5.27 9.67 -18.84
N ALA A 101 -4.18 9.48 -19.58
CA ALA A 101 -3.27 8.35 -19.40
C ALA A 101 -2.61 8.38 -18.02
N LEU A 102 -2.13 9.56 -17.60
CA LEU A 102 -1.57 9.74 -16.26
C LEU A 102 -2.58 9.38 -15.16
N PHE A 103 -3.81 9.89 -15.27
CA PHE A 103 -4.89 9.58 -14.34
C PHE A 103 -5.23 8.08 -14.31
N ASP A 104 -5.44 7.47 -15.48
CA ASP A 104 -5.81 6.06 -15.59
C ASP A 104 -4.74 5.16 -14.96
N VAL A 105 -3.46 5.44 -15.21
CA VAL A 105 -2.35 4.71 -14.60
C VAL A 105 -2.33 4.92 -13.10
N GLY A 106 -2.41 6.16 -12.61
CA GLY A 106 -2.39 6.46 -11.18
C GLY A 106 -3.53 5.83 -10.38
N ILE A 107 -4.75 5.76 -10.95
CA ILE A 107 -5.90 5.23 -10.21
C ILE A 107 -6.01 3.70 -10.25
N THR A 108 -5.57 3.06 -11.34
CA THR A 108 -5.86 1.63 -11.55
C THR A 108 -5.08 0.72 -10.61
N GLY A 109 -3.84 1.07 -10.26
CA GLY A 109 -3.05 0.30 -9.29
C GLY A 109 -3.75 0.20 -7.93
N PRO A 110 -4.01 1.35 -7.26
CA PRO A 110 -4.73 1.40 -6.00
C PRO A 110 -6.07 0.65 -6.02
N ILE A 111 -6.87 0.79 -7.09
CA ILE A 111 -8.14 0.08 -7.22
C ILE A 111 -7.94 -1.44 -7.25
N LEU A 112 -7.01 -1.96 -8.07
CA LEU A 112 -6.78 -3.40 -8.15
C LEU A 112 -6.18 -3.96 -6.86
N GLY A 113 -5.30 -3.22 -6.20
CA GLY A 113 -4.79 -3.57 -4.87
C GLY A 113 -5.94 -3.71 -3.86
N LEU A 114 -6.85 -2.74 -3.80
CA LEU A 114 -7.99 -2.75 -2.88
C LEU A 114 -9.01 -3.86 -3.16
N ILE A 115 -9.25 -4.18 -4.44
CA ILE A 115 -10.13 -5.29 -4.81
C ILE A 115 -9.65 -6.61 -4.20
N ILE A 116 -8.34 -6.77 -3.97
CA ILE A 116 -7.77 -7.94 -3.29
C ILE A 116 -7.69 -7.72 -1.77
N ALA A 117 -7.27 -6.53 -1.32
CA ALA A 117 -7.08 -6.24 0.10
C ALA A 117 -8.39 -6.30 0.90
N ILE A 118 -9.51 -5.81 0.35
CA ILE A 118 -10.81 -5.81 1.06
C ILE A 118 -11.30 -7.24 1.37
N PRO A 119 -11.38 -8.17 0.39
CA PRO A 119 -11.68 -9.57 0.68
C PRO A 119 -10.70 -10.21 1.66
N ALA A 120 -9.40 -9.91 1.55
CA ALA A 120 -8.41 -10.41 2.50
C ALA A 120 -8.67 -9.92 3.93
N CYS A 121 -9.01 -8.64 4.12
CA CYS A 121 -9.43 -8.10 5.41
C CYS A 121 -10.69 -8.81 5.92
N ILE A 122 -11.71 -8.99 5.08
CA ILE A 122 -12.96 -9.66 5.48
C ILE A 122 -12.69 -11.10 5.95
N ILE A 123 -11.98 -11.89 5.14
CA ILE A 123 -11.64 -13.28 5.46
C ILE A 123 -10.75 -13.34 6.70
N GLY A 124 -9.72 -12.50 6.75
CA GLY A 124 -8.78 -12.43 7.85
C GLY A 124 -9.46 -12.06 9.17
N VAL A 125 -10.26 -11.01 9.18
CA VAL A 125 -11.02 -10.59 10.37
C VAL A 125 -12.01 -11.69 10.80
N ALA A 126 -12.76 -12.29 9.87
CA ALA A 126 -13.70 -13.36 10.19
C ALA A 126 -13.03 -14.54 10.90
N THR A 127 -11.80 -14.88 10.47
CA THR A 127 -10.99 -15.98 11.00
C THR A 127 -10.02 -15.58 12.12
N SER A 128 -9.99 -14.29 12.51
CA SER A 128 -9.18 -13.79 13.61
C SER A 128 -9.89 -13.96 14.96
N ASN A 129 -9.12 -14.07 16.03
CA ASN A 129 -9.63 -14.30 17.38
C ASN A 129 -9.72 -12.99 18.16
N VAL A 130 -10.77 -12.85 18.97
CA VAL A 130 -10.91 -11.74 19.92
C VAL A 130 -10.30 -12.19 21.24
N VAL A 131 -9.31 -11.46 21.72
CA VAL A 131 -8.53 -11.82 22.92
C VAL A 131 -8.59 -10.67 23.94
N PRO A 132 -8.54 -10.97 25.24
CA PRO A 132 -8.41 -9.91 26.24
C PRO A 132 -7.05 -9.22 26.07
N VAL A 133 -7.03 -7.90 26.27
CA VAL A 133 -5.80 -7.10 26.26
C VAL A 133 -5.04 -7.41 27.55
N THR A 134 -4.14 -8.39 27.50
CA THR A 134 -3.33 -8.82 28.64
C THR A 134 -1.98 -8.13 28.62
N GLY A 135 -1.87 -6.96 29.25
CA GLY A 135 -0.59 -6.29 29.52
C GLY A 135 -0.28 -5.09 28.64
N GLU A 136 0.55 -4.19 29.18
CA GLU A 136 0.89 -2.88 28.63
C GLU A 136 1.91 -2.95 27.48
N GLU A 137 2.70 -4.02 27.35
CA GLU A 137 3.80 -4.07 26.36
C GLU A 137 3.42 -4.85 25.09
N GLY A 138 3.41 -4.16 23.93
CA GLY A 138 3.09 -4.79 22.66
C GLY A 138 2.96 -3.81 21.48
N ILE A 139 3.01 -4.36 20.26
CA ILE A 139 2.73 -3.60 19.04
C ILE A 139 1.22 -3.60 18.81
N VAL A 140 0.60 -2.44 18.98
CA VAL A 140 -0.81 -2.22 18.62
C VAL A 140 -0.86 -1.63 17.21
N LEU A 141 -1.66 -2.23 16.34
CA LEU A 141 -1.89 -1.72 14.99
C LEU A 141 -3.03 -0.72 15.03
N GLY A 142 -2.82 0.46 14.46
CA GLY A 142 -3.91 1.43 14.32
C GLY A 142 -4.84 1.07 13.18
N ASP A 143 -6.08 1.54 13.27
CA ASP A 143 -7.09 1.23 12.28
C ASP A 143 -7.30 2.36 11.26
N SER A 144 -7.63 1.96 10.03
CA SER A 144 -8.28 2.86 9.07
C SER A 144 -9.80 2.80 9.27
N LEU A 145 -10.52 3.85 8.84
CA LEU A 145 -11.99 3.86 8.89
C LEU A 145 -12.59 2.64 8.18
N LEU A 146 -12.01 2.24 7.05
CA LEU A 146 -12.44 1.05 6.32
C LEU A 146 -12.20 -0.23 7.11
N PHE A 147 -11.04 -0.36 7.74
CA PHE A 147 -10.71 -1.54 8.53
C PHE A 147 -11.60 -1.65 9.77
N SER A 148 -11.78 -0.56 10.54
CA SER A 148 -12.70 -0.55 11.68
C SER A 148 -14.13 -0.88 11.27
N LEU A 149 -14.59 -0.38 10.11
CA LEU A 149 -15.90 -0.73 9.58
C LEU A 149 -16.01 -2.23 9.27
N ILE A 150 -14.99 -2.83 8.65
CA ILE A 150 -14.96 -4.27 8.39
C ILE A 150 -15.00 -5.07 9.70
N VAL A 151 -14.20 -4.69 10.70
CA VAL A 151 -14.20 -5.33 12.02
C VAL A 151 -15.58 -5.23 12.66
N TYR A 152 -16.17 -4.04 12.70
CA TYR A 152 -17.50 -3.81 13.26
C TYR A 152 -18.59 -4.63 12.57
N LEU A 153 -18.59 -4.71 11.23
CA LEU A 153 -19.58 -5.47 10.48
C LEU A 153 -19.48 -6.98 10.69
N ILE A 154 -18.27 -7.50 10.98
CA ILE A 154 -18.03 -8.95 11.10
C ILE A 154 -18.09 -9.43 12.55
N LYS A 155 -17.48 -8.70 13.48
CA LYS A 155 -17.37 -9.08 14.89
C LYS A 155 -18.36 -8.35 15.79
N GLY A 156 -18.96 -7.26 15.31
CA GLY A 156 -19.76 -6.36 16.15
C GLY A 156 -18.90 -5.45 17.03
N PRO A 157 -19.51 -4.73 17.99
CA PRO A 157 -18.78 -3.96 18.98
C PRO A 157 -17.99 -4.92 19.88
N LEU A 158 -16.67 -4.74 19.94
CA LEU A 158 -15.81 -5.51 20.85
C LEU A 158 -16.05 -5.03 22.30
N PRO A 159 -16.11 -5.94 23.28
CA PRO A 159 -16.21 -5.57 24.68
C PRO A 159 -14.98 -4.76 25.15
N ASP A 160 -15.17 -3.90 26.16
CA ASP A 160 -14.07 -3.16 26.77
C ASP A 160 -12.97 -4.11 27.27
N GLY A 161 -11.72 -3.78 26.95
CA GLY A 161 -10.55 -4.59 27.32
C GLY A 161 -10.32 -5.83 26.44
N TYR A 162 -11.02 -5.96 25.32
CA TYR A 162 -10.74 -6.95 24.28
C TYR A 162 -10.25 -6.29 22.99
N ASP A 163 -9.37 -6.97 22.28
CA ASP A 163 -8.89 -6.56 20.96
C ASP A 163 -8.85 -7.75 19.99
N LEU A 164 -8.79 -7.46 18.69
CA LEU A 164 -8.73 -8.46 17.65
C LEU A 164 -7.27 -8.86 17.37
N MET A 165 -6.90 -10.07 17.76
CA MET A 165 -5.61 -10.64 17.39
C MET A 165 -5.64 -11.03 15.91
N LEU A 166 -5.03 -10.19 15.06
CA LEU A 166 -4.98 -10.39 13.62
C LEU A 166 -4.16 -11.64 13.27
N ASN A 167 -4.75 -12.54 12.48
CA ASN A 167 -3.98 -13.58 11.82
C ASN A 167 -3.20 -13.05 10.61
N SER A 168 -2.35 -13.90 10.02
CA SER A 168 -1.53 -13.56 8.83
C SER A 168 -2.31 -12.92 7.67
N VAL A 169 -3.52 -13.39 7.40
CA VAL A 169 -4.33 -12.89 6.28
C VAL A 169 -4.89 -11.51 6.59
N ALA A 170 -5.39 -11.31 7.81
CA ALA A 170 -5.89 -10.02 8.27
C ALA A 170 -4.77 -8.97 8.30
N PHE A 171 -3.59 -9.34 8.81
CA PHE A 171 -2.42 -8.46 8.84
C PHE A 171 -1.95 -8.07 7.42
N ALA A 172 -1.88 -9.03 6.49
CA ALA A 172 -1.55 -8.74 5.10
C ALA A 172 -2.58 -7.83 4.42
N GLY A 173 -3.88 -8.04 4.69
CA GLY A 173 -4.95 -7.17 4.20
C GLY A 173 -4.86 -5.76 4.75
N TRP A 174 -4.69 -5.61 6.07
CA TRP A 174 -4.46 -4.34 6.76
C TRP A 174 -3.27 -3.58 6.16
N PHE A 175 -2.15 -4.28 5.95
CA PHE A 175 -0.97 -3.68 5.32
C PHE A 175 -1.25 -3.28 3.86
N GLY A 176 -2.06 -4.05 3.14
CA GLY A 176 -2.54 -3.68 1.80
C GLY A 176 -3.32 -2.35 1.79
N LEU A 177 -4.16 -2.11 2.80
CA LEU A 177 -4.85 -0.83 2.97
C LEU A 177 -3.86 0.30 3.27
N LEU A 178 -2.88 0.06 4.14
CA LEU A 178 -1.83 1.02 4.49
C LEU A 178 -0.99 1.43 3.27
N VAL A 179 -0.51 0.46 2.49
CA VAL A 179 0.25 0.70 1.25
C VAL A 179 -0.58 1.50 0.25
N THR A 180 -1.86 1.17 0.12
CA THR A 180 -2.77 1.92 -0.74
C THR A 180 -2.89 3.38 -0.27
N ALA A 181 -3.06 3.62 1.03
CA ALA A 181 -3.13 4.97 1.58
C ALA A 181 -1.84 5.76 1.32
N PHE A 182 -0.67 5.15 1.51
CA PHE A 182 0.61 5.79 1.22
C PHE A 182 0.76 6.13 -0.27
N ASN A 183 0.43 5.20 -1.17
CA ASN A 183 0.47 5.47 -2.61
C ASN A 183 -0.52 6.56 -3.03
N LEU A 184 -1.66 6.67 -2.35
CA LEU A 184 -2.67 7.70 -2.63
C LEU A 184 -2.40 9.07 -1.98
N LEU A 185 -1.28 9.24 -1.26
CA LEU A 185 -0.88 10.57 -0.78
C LEU A 185 -0.75 11.54 -1.97
N PRO A 186 -1.40 12.71 -1.94
CA PRO A 186 -1.43 13.61 -3.10
C PRO A 186 -0.14 14.45 -3.19
N SER A 187 0.99 13.78 -3.49
CA SER A 187 2.31 14.41 -3.55
C SER A 187 3.27 13.70 -4.52
N GLY A 188 4.02 14.49 -5.28
CA GLY A 188 5.16 14.03 -6.08
C GLY A 188 4.83 12.97 -7.12
N GLN A 189 5.62 11.89 -7.12
CA GLN A 189 5.51 10.74 -8.05
C GLN A 189 4.69 9.57 -7.49
N LEU A 190 4.04 9.75 -6.34
CA LEU A 190 3.10 8.76 -5.82
C LEU A 190 1.86 8.71 -6.71
N ASP A 191 1.07 7.64 -6.61
CA ASP A 191 -0.15 7.47 -7.38
C ASP A 191 -1.16 8.62 -7.14
N GLY A 192 -1.30 9.06 -5.89
CA GLY A 192 -2.09 10.24 -5.52
C GLY A 192 -1.55 11.53 -6.17
N GLY A 193 -0.24 11.64 -6.33
CA GLY A 193 0.44 12.70 -7.09
C GLY A 193 0.06 12.70 -8.57
N HIS A 194 0.06 11.52 -9.21
CA HIS A 194 -0.38 11.34 -10.60
C HIS A 194 -1.85 11.78 -10.79
N ILE A 195 -2.71 11.33 -9.88
CA ILE A 195 -4.15 11.62 -9.88
C ILE A 195 -4.37 13.13 -9.72
N ILE A 196 -3.77 13.75 -8.70
CA ILE A 196 -4.02 15.17 -8.44
C ILE A 196 -3.39 16.07 -9.49
N TYR A 197 -2.22 15.72 -10.04
CA TYR A 197 -1.64 16.45 -11.18
C TYR A 197 -2.55 16.38 -12.40
N ALA A 198 -3.11 15.20 -12.71
CA ALA A 198 -4.05 15.10 -13.83
C ALA A 198 -5.31 15.97 -13.64
N VAL A 199 -5.75 16.18 -12.40
CA VAL A 199 -6.93 17.01 -12.07
C VAL A 199 -6.62 18.51 -12.02
N LEU A 200 -5.53 18.90 -11.35
CA LEU A 200 -5.22 20.28 -11.01
C LEU A 200 -4.07 20.90 -11.83
N GLY A 201 -3.34 20.09 -12.59
CA GLY A 201 -2.11 20.51 -13.27
C GLY A 201 -1.03 20.94 -12.28
N GLU A 202 -0.33 22.03 -12.60
CA GLU A 202 0.78 22.57 -11.80
C GLU A 202 0.39 22.92 -10.34
N LYS A 203 -0.89 23.19 -10.07
CA LYS A 203 -1.39 23.44 -8.70
C LYS A 203 -1.24 22.23 -7.78
N ALA A 204 -1.06 21.03 -8.32
CA ALA A 204 -0.72 19.83 -7.55
C ALA A 204 0.54 19.99 -6.70
N GLU A 205 1.52 20.78 -7.15
CA GLU A 205 2.74 21.03 -6.37
C GLU A 205 2.44 21.73 -5.04
N ILE A 206 1.49 22.67 -5.05
CA ILE A 206 1.06 23.37 -3.82
C ILE A 206 0.40 22.38 -2.87
N LEU A 207 -0.49 21.52 -3.37
CA LEU A 207 -1.13 20.51 -2.53
C LEU A 207 -0.11 19.53 -1.94
N GLY A 208 0.89 19.08 -2.73
CA GLY A 208 1.96 18.21 -2.24
C GLY A 208 2.76 18.84 -1.08
N LYS A 209 3.01 20.16 -1.13
CA LYS A 209 3.66 20.90 -0.03
C LYS A 209 2.77 21.01 1.20
N VAL A 210 1.45 21.20 1.03
CA VAL A 210 0.48 21.19 2.13
C VAL A 210 0.43 19.82 2.79
N VAL A 211 0.39 18.74 1.99
CA VAL A 211 0.44 17.36 2.50
C VAL A 211 1.71 17.12 3.31
N LEU A 212 2.87 17.54 2.81
CA LEU A 212 4.13 17.44 3.57
C LEU A 212 4.01 18.12 4.94
N PHE A 213 3.49 19.35 4.98
CA PHE A 213 3.33 20.06 6.24
C PHE A 213 2.40 19.31 7.22
N ILE A 214 1.31 18.74 6.71
CA ILE A 214 0.40 17.90 7.51
C ILE A 214 1.13 16.65 8.02
N LEU A 215 1.91 15.97 7.18
CA LEU A 215 2.67 14.77 7.60
C LEU A 215 3.73 15.11 8.67
N ILE A 216 4.38 16.26 8.59
CA ILE A 216 5.32 16.72 9.63
C ILE A 216 4.59 16.90 10.97
N ILE A 217 3.39 17.50 10.97
CA ILE A 217 2.57 17.64 12.17
C ILE A 217 2.15 16.25 12.69
N LEU A 218 1.73 15.35 11.80
CA LEU A 218 1.40 13.97 12.17
C LEU A 218 2.61 13.21 12.73
N GLY A 219 3.82 13.59 12.31
CA GLY A 219 5.10 13.08 12.86
C GLY A 219 5.25 13.29 14.36
N LEU A 220 4.61 14.31 14.92
CA LEU A 220 4.57 14.55 16.36
C LEU A 220 3.78 13.47 17.12
N PHE A 221 2.86 12.78 16.45
CA PHE A 221 2.05 11.68 17.00
C PHE A 221 2.64 10.32 16.66
N TRP A 222 3.21 10.16 15.47
CA TRP A 222 3.86 8.92 15.05
C TRP A 222 5.15 9.21 14.27
N PRO A 223 6.34 8.86 14.82
CA PRO A 223 7.63 9.19 14.20
C PRO A 223 7.82 8.69 12.75
N GLY A 224 7.10 7.64 12.35
CA GLY A 224 7.16 7.13 10.98
C GLY A 224 6.73 8.16 9.92
N TRP A 225 5.95 9.19 10.27
CA TRP A 225 5.62 10.27 9.33
C TRP A 225 6.80 11.21 9.04
N PHE A 226 7.78 11.33 9.94
CA PHE A 226 9.01 12.07 9.62
C PHE A 226 9.80 11.35 8.53
N PHE A 227 9.89 10.02 8.59
CA PHE A 227 10.50 9.22 7.54
C PHE A 227 9.81 9.44 6.19
N TRP A 228 8.47 9.37 6.15
CA TRP A 228 7.70 9.64 4.93
C TRP A 228 7.85 11.09 4.44
N SER A 229 7.92 12.05 5.36
CA SER A 229 8.15 13.46 5.00
C SER A 229 9.51 13.66 4.33
N ILE A 230 10.57 13.05 4.86
CA ILE A 230 11.90 13.06 4.23
C ILE A 230 11.84 12.40 2.86
N LEU A 231 11.16 11.25 2.74
CA LEU A 231 11.00 10.56 1.47
C LEU A 231 10.29 11.44 0.42
N LEU A 232 9.22 12.14 0.79
CA LEU A 232 8.53 13.07 -0.11
C LEU A 232 9.44 14.22 -0.58
N VAL A 233 10.29 14.75 0.31
CA VAL A 233 11.26 15.78 -0.06
C VAL A 233 12.28 15.24 -1.07
N VAL A 234 12.78 14.02 -0.85
CA VAL A 234 13.74 13.36 -1.75
C VAL A 234 13.13 13.05 -3.12
N LEU A 235 11.88 12.56 -3.16
CA LEU A 235 11.16 12.29 -4.40
C LEU A 235 10.77 13.57 -5.16
N GLY A 236 10.63 14.67 -4.42
CA GLY A 236 10.26 15.98 -4.95
C GLY A 236 8.76 16.13 -5.20
N PHE A 237 8.28 17.37 -5.11
CA PHE A 237 6.85 17.71 -5.26
C PHE A 237 6.43 17.98 -6.70
N LYS A 238 7.41 18.22 -7.60
CA LYS A 238 7.15 18.49 -9.01
C LYS A 238 6.91 17.19 -9.74
N HIS A 239 5.69 17.06 -10.27
CA HIS A 239 5.35 15.97 -11.15
C HIS A 239 5.79 16.31 -12.59
N PRO A 240 6.47 15.40 -13.31
CA PRO A 240 6.85 15.65 -14.71
C PRO A 240 5.59 15.78 -15.58
N PRO A 241 5.45 16.86 -16.37
CA PRO A 241 4.26 17.06 -17.19
C PRO A 241 4.14 15.96 -18.27
N PRO A 242 2.92 15.48 -18.57
CA PRO A 242 2.63 14.70 -19.77
C PRO A 242 3.03 15.44 -21.05
N LEU A 243 3.15 14.71 -22.17
CA LEU A 243 3.48 15.29 -23.47
C LEU A 243 2.43 16.31 -23.92
N ASN A 244 1.14 15.99 -23.74
CA ASN A 244 0.02 16.86 -24.05
C ASN A 244 -0.73 17.26 -22.77
N ASP A 245 -0.22 18.25 -22.06
CA ASP A 245 -0.76 18.66 -20.76
C ASP A 245 -2.00 19.57 -20.84
N TYR A 246 -2.38 20.02 -22.05
CA TYR A 246 -3.51 20.92 -22.27
C TYR A 246 -4.86 20.20 -22.35
N ILE A 247 -4.86 18.87 -22.50
CA ILE A 247 -6.09 18.08 -22.63
C ILE A 247 -6.69 17.85 -21.24
N PRO A 248 -7.89 18.37 -20.95
CA PRO A 248 -8.51 18.18 -19.64
C PRO A 248 -9.07 16.77 -19.47
N LEU A 249 -9.26 16.37 -18.21
CA LEU A 249 -10.00 15.16 -17.86
C LEU A 249 -11.48 15.31 -18.20
N ASP A 250 -12.08 14.22 -18.68
CA ASP A 250 -13.53 14.11 -18.87
C ASP A 250 -14.25 13.94 -17.51
N SER A 251 -15.57 14.17 -17.53
CA SER A 251 -16.41 14.14 -16.34
C SER A 251 -16.38 12.79 -15.59
N LYS A 252 -16.21 11.66 -16.30
CA LYS A 252 -16.16 10.34 -15.64
C LYS A 252 -14.90 10.21 -14.80
N ARG A 253 -13.74 10.62 -15.34
CA ARG A 253 -12.48 10.61 -14.59
C ARG A 253 -12.49 11.58 -13.41
N LYS A 254 -13.14 12.74 -13.54
CA LYS A 254 -13.34 13.66 -12.41
C LYS A 254 -14.17 13.03 -11.29
N MET A 255 -15.23 12.28 -11.62
CA MET A 255 -16.00 11.53 -10.63
C MET A 255 -15.15 10.41 -9.98
N MET A 256 -14.34 9.70 -10.76
CA MET A 256 -13.41 8.71 -10.22
C MET A 256 -12.34 9.35 -9.31
N ALA A 257 -11.93 10.59 -9.58
CA ALA A 257 -11.00 11.34 -8.72
C ALA A 257 -11.61 11.63 -7.35
N LEU A 258 -12.92 11.90 -7.30
CA LEU A 258 -13.63 12.05 -6.03
C LEU A 258 -13.74 10.72 -5.29
N LEU A 259 -14.06 9.63 -6.01
CA LEU A 259 -14.13 8.29 -5.42
C LEU A 259 -12.80 7.87 -4.82
N ILE A 260 -11.68 8.07 -5.52
CA ILE A 260 -10.37 7.69 -5.01
C ILE A 260 -9.91 8.56 -3.84
N LEU A 261 -10.36 9.82 -3.77
CA LEU A 261 -10.16 10.67 -2.59
C LEU A 261 -10.90 10.10 -1.37
N ILE A 262 -12.15 9.65 -1.54
CA ILE A 262 -12.92 8.98 -0.48
C ILE A 262 -12.18 7.71 -0.05
N VAL A 263 -11.71 6.91 -1.00
CA VAL A 263 -10.91 5.71 -0.72
C VAL A 263 -9.68 6.06 0.10
N PHE A 264 -8.90 7.09 -0.29
CA PHE A 264 -7.74 7.54 0.47
C PHE A 264 -8.11 7.87 1.92
N ILE A 265 -9.16 8.65 2.14
CA ILE A 265 -9.65 9.00 3.48
C ILE A 265 -10.03 7.74 4.27
N LEU A 266 -10.72 6.80 3.63
CA LEU A 266 -11.18 5.57 4.26
C LEU A 266 -10.03 4.61 4.62
N THR A 267 -8.95 4.61 3.84
CA THR A 267 -7.79 3.73 4.06
C THR A 267 -6.67 4.38 4.86
N PHE A 268 -6.68 5.70 5.05
CA PHE A 268 -5.63 6.42 5.76
C PHE A 268 -5.60 6.01 7.24
N ILE A 269 -4.40 5.70 7.75
CA ILE A 269 -4.17 5.30 9.13
C ILE A 269 -3.26 6.34 9.79
N PRO A 270 -3.77 7.25 10.62
CA PRO A 270 -2.98 8.33 11.21
C PRO A 270 -1.84 7.85 12.12
N VAL A 271 -2.05 6.75 12.84
CA VAL A 271 -1.03 6.13 13.71
C VAL A 271 -0.99 4.64 13.38
N PRO A 272 -0.19 4.21 12.38
CA PRO A 272 -0.19 2.82 11.94
C PRO A 272 0.27 1.82 13.00
N ILE A 273 1.26 2.21 13.80
CA ILE A 273 1.91 1.33 14.77
C ILE A 273 2.12 2.13 16.05
N GLU A 274 1.48 1.70 17.14
CA GLU A 274 1.70 2.21 18.48
C GLU A 274 2.47 1.14 19.27
N ILE A 275 3.58 1.53 19.89
CA ILE A 275 4.31 0.68 20.83
C ILE A 275 3.82 1.10 22.21
N ARG A 276 3.14 0.20 22.89
CA ARG A 276 2.82 0.35 24.32
C ARG A 276 3.85 -0.41 25.13
#